data_AF-A0A5P9WRT6-F1
#
_entry.id   AF-A0A5P9WRT6-F1
#
_cell.length_a   1.000
_cell.length_b   1.000
_cell.length_c   1.000
_cell.angle_alpha   90.00
_cell.angle_beta   90.00
_cell.angle_gamma   90.00
#
_symmetry.space_group_name_H-M   'P 1'
#
loop_
_entity.id
_entity.type
_entity.pdbx_description
1 polymer ?
#
loop_
_entity_poly.entity_id
_entity_poly.type
_entity_poly.pdbx_seq_one_letter_code
_entity_poly.pdbx_strand_id
1 'polypeptide(L)'
;MARSVDGLVLAPVADQAPGQVGARTRFTYHEQDGAVWAEYAGGDIVRGRLVGTREGDRLDFRYVQLGTDGSTSSGHCVSVVVDLPDGRVRLDETWEWESRPGGGTSVVEQLTEHGH
;
A
#
# COMPACT_ATOMS: atom_id res chain seq x y z
N MET A 1 -0.20 -19.18 -8.25
CA MET A 1 -0.48 -18.47 -6.97
C MET A 1 0.44 -17.28 -6.94
N ALA A 2 -0.10 -16.09 -6.71
CA ALA A 2 0.69 -14.87 -6.66
C ALA A 2 1.67 -14.91 -5.49
N ARG A 3 2.84 -14.27 -5.62
CA ARG A 3 3.87 -14.25 -4.57
C ARG A 3 3.35 -13.65 -3.26
N SER A 4 3.86 -14.13 -2.12
CA SER A 4 3.58 -13.53 -0.81
C SER A 4 4.15 -12.11 -0.75
N VAL A 5 3.44 -11.21 -0.07
CA VAL A 5 3.93 -9.83 0.16
C VAL A 5 4.75 -9.68 1.44
N ASP A 6 4.96 -10.77 2.18
CA ASP A 6 5.74 -10.75 3.42
C ASP A 6 7.19 -10.27 3.19
N GLY A 7 7.61 -9.31 4.02
CA GLY A 7 8.95 -8.73 3.98
C GLY A 7 9.22 -7.83 2.78
N LEU A 8 8.22 -7.55 1.94
CA LEU A 8 8.39 -6.70 0.77
C LEU A 8 8.25 -5.22 1.14
N VAL A 9 9.12 -4.39 0.55
CA VAL A 9 8.97 -2.93 0.57
C VAL A 9 8.42 -2.48 -0.78
N LEU A 10 7.26 -1.82 -0.76
CA LEU A 10 6.60 -1.29 -1.95
C LEU A 10 6.53 0.24 -1.91
N ALA A 11 6.51 0.85 -3.09
CA ALA A 11 6.34 2.29 -3.26
C ALA A 11 5.37 2.61 -4.41
N PRO A 12 4.59 3.70 -4.32
CA PRO A 12 3.76 4.16 -5.43
C PRO A 12 4.60 4.47 -6.68
N VAL A 13 4.14 4.01 -7.84
CA VAL A 13 4.81 4.27 -9.12
C VAL A 13 4.63 5.72 -9.60
N ALA A 14 3.62 6.42 -9.07
CA ALA A 14 3.30 7.80 -9.39
C ALA A 14 2.85 8.54 -8.14
N ASP A 15 3.15 9.84 -8.08
CA ASP A 15 2.59 10.72 -7.06
C ASP A 15 1.07 10.80 -7.21
N GLN A 16 0.38 10.59 -6.09
CA GLN A 16 -1.06 10.73 -6.00
C GLN A 16 -1.42 12.15 -5.56
N ALA A 17 -2.71 12.46 -5.42
CA ALA A 17 -3.14 13.80 -5.03
C ALA A 17 -2.58 14.22 -3.66
N PRO A 18 -2.44 15.53 -3.35
CA PRO A 18 -1.94 16.00 -2.06
C PRO A 18 -2.67 15.34 -0.87
N GLY A 19 -1.91 14.85 0.11
CA GLY A 19 -2.44 14.09 1.26
C GLY A 19 -2.78 12.62 0.98
N GLN A 20 -2.49 12.12 -0.23
CA GLN A 20 -2.38 10.69 -0.53
C GLN A 20 -0.91 10.25 -0.49
N VAL A 21 -0.69 8.95 -0.67
CA VAL A 21 0.65 8.37 -0.73
C VAL A 21 1.35 8.81 -2.03
N GLY A 22 2.63 9.17 -1.94
CA GLY A 22 3.42 9.63 -3.08
C GLY A 22 4.58 8.69 -3.39
N ALA A 23 5.37 8.98 -4.42
CA ALA A 23 6.53 8.17 -4.82
C ALA A 23 7.61 8.06 -3.72
N ARG A 24 7.52 8.90 -2.69
CA ARG A 24 8.38 8.90 -1.49
C ARG A 24 7.83 8.05 -0.34
N THR A 25 6.59 7.59 -0.42
CA THR A 25 5.98 6.71 0.57
C THR A 25 6.58 5.31 0.42
N ARG A 26 6.90 4.68 1.55
CA ARG A 26 7.43 3.32 1.62
C ARG A 26 6.49 2.50 2.48
N PHE A 27 6.01 1.39 1.94
CA PHE A 27 5.17 0.43 2.63
C PHE A 27 5.98 -0.81 2.95
N THR A 28 6.03 -1.21 4.21
CA THR A 28 6.66 -2.46 4.63
C THR A 28 5.55 -3.47 4.91
N TYR A 29 5.35 -4.41 3.99
CA TYR A 29 4.28 -5.40 4.08
C TYR A 29 4.72 -6.63 4.86
N HIS A 30 3.74 -7.21 5.54
CA HIS A 30 3.83 -8.44 6.29
C HIS A 30 2.62 -9.31 5.95
N GLU A 31 2.86 -10.61 5.82
CA GLU A 31 1.80 -11.56 5.53
C GLU A 31 2.03 -12.86 6.29
N GLN A 32 1.01 -13.31 6.99
CA GLN A 32 1.05 -14.55 7.75
C GLN A 32 -0.34 -15.15 7.86
N ASP A 33 -0.48 -16.44 7.52
CA ASP A 33 -1.71 -17.22 7.69
C ASP A 33 -2.98 -16.53 7.14
N GLY A 34 -2.86 -15.84 6.01
CA GLY A 34 -3.95 -15.12 5.36
C GLY A 34 -4.25 -13.74 5.96
N ALA A 35 -3.55 -13.31 7.02
CA ALA A 35 -3.54 -11.93 7.49
C ALA A 35 -2.48 -11.12 6.75
N VAL A 36 -2.80 -9.86 6.44
CA VAL A 36 -1.87 -8.89 5.85
C VAL A 36 -1.87 -7.61 6.69
N TRP A 37 -0.70 -7.07 6.96
CA TRP A 37 -0.56 -5.76 7.59
C TRP A 37 0.67 -5.05 7.04
N ALA A 38 0.69 -3.73 7.16
CA ALA A 38 1.87 -2.96 6.80
C ALA A 38 1.96 -1.68 7.62
N GLU A 39 3.18 -1.20 7.76
CA GLU A 39 3.49 0.15 8.19
C GLU A 39 4.03 0.95 7.02
N TYR A 40 3.61 2.20 6.91
CA TYR A 40 4.08 3.08 5.86
C TYR A 40 4.32 4.52 6.33
N ALA A 41 5.26 5.18 5.68
CA ALA A 41 5.60 6.59 5.93
C ALA A 41 6.31 7.18 4.71
N GLY A 42 6.39 8.52 4.66
CA GLY A 42 7.10 9.26 3.63
C GLY A 42 6.18 10.04 2.69
N GLY A 43 6.73 11.11 2.09
CA GLY A 43 5.92 12.13 1.41
C GLY A 43 5.19 12.98 2.44
N ASP A 44 3.87 13.14 2.27
CA ASP A 44 3.00 13.88 3.19
C ASP A 44 2.50 13.03 4.37
N ILE A 45 2.93 11.76 4.46
CA ILE A 45 2.49 10.82 5.50
C ILE A 45 3.56 10.70 6.58
N VAL A 46 3.22 11.13 7.80
CA VAL A 46 4.07 10.98 9.00
C VAL A 46 4.07 9.52 9.45
N ARG A 47 2.88 8.90 9.51
CA ARG A 47 2.73 7.50 9.91
C ARG A 47 1.42 6.93 9.40
N GLY A 48 1.49 5.77 8.76
CA GLY A 48 0.35 5.01 8.30
C GLY A 48 0.46 3.54 8.70
N ARG A 49 -0.69 2.90 8.89
CA ARG A 49 -0.79 1.45 9.07
C ARG A 49 -1.98 0.91 8.31
N LEU A 50 -1.88 -0.34 7.88
CA LEU A 50 -2.98 -1.09 7.30
C LEU A 50 -3.06 -2.49 7.87
N VAL A 51 -4.26 -3.06 7.87
CA VAL A 51 -4.52 -4.44 8.29
C VAL A 51 -5.71 -5.01 7.51
N GLY A 52 -5.61 -6.27 7.14
CA GLY A 52 -6.63 -6.96 6.36
C GLY A 52 -6.33 -8.43 6.16
N THR A 53 -6.93 -8.99 5.11
CA THR A 53 -6.82 -10.42 4.77
C THR A 53 -6.42 -10.62 3.32
N ARG A 54 -5.87 -11.80 3.04
CA ARG A 54 -5.52 -12.27 1.70
C ARG A 54 -6.36 -13.49 1.31
N GLU A 55 -6.89 -13.46 0.10
CA GLU A 55 -7.51 -14.61 -0.57
C GLU A 55 -6.91 -14.75 -1.97
N GLY A 56 -6.09 -15.78 -2.19
CA GLY A 56 -5.43 -15.98 -3.50
C GLY A 56 -4.50 -14.82 -3.86
N ASP A 57 -4.82 -14.13 -4.95
CA ASP A 57 -4.15 -12.91 -5.43
C ASP A 57 -4.80 -11.61 -4.93
N ARG A 58 -5.89 -11.68 -4.16
CA ARG A 58 -6.61 -10.52 -3.65
C ARG A 58 -6.22 -10.20 -2.21
N LEU A 59 -5.92 -8.94 -1.94
CA LEU A 59 -5.80 -8.36 -0.60
C LEU A 59 -7.01 -7.44 -0.34
N ASP A 60 -7.57 -7.53 0.86
CA ASP A 60 -8.68 -6.70 1.30
C ASP A 60 -8.35 -6.13 2.69
N PHE A 61 -8.10 -4.83 2.77
CA PHE A 61 -7.57 -4.21 3.99
C PHE A 61 -8.12 -2.81 4.24
N ARG A 62 -8.08 -2.40 5.51
CA ARG A 62 -8.33 -1.02 5.93
C ARG A 62 -7.04 -0.37 6.36
N TYR A 63 -6.95 0.93 6.18
CA TYR A 63 -5.78 1.73 6.54
C TYR A 63 -6.16 2.99 7.32
N VAL A 64 -5.20 3.47 8.10
CA VAL A 64 -5.25 4.73 8.83
C VAL A 64 -3.92 5.45 8.67
N GLN A 65 -3.96 6.78 8.50
CA GLN A 65 -2.76 7.59 8.33
C GLN A 65 -2.85 8.94 9.04
N LEU A 66 -1.69 9.43 9.47
CA LEU A 66 -1.44 10.77 9.98
C LEU A 66 -0.65 11.56 8.93
N GLY A 67 -1.21 12.67 8.50
CA GLY A 67 -0.58 13.64 7.60
C GLY A 67 0.38 14.60 8.33
N THR A 68 1.24 15.27 7.57
CA THR A 68 2.15 16.31 8.07
C THR A 68 1.43 17.56 8.58
N ASP A 69 0.19 17.78 8.14
CA ASP A 69 -0.71 18.82 8.62
C ASP A 69 -1.43 18.45 9.95
N GLY A 70 -1.15 17.27 10.50
CA GLY A 70 -1.77 16.75 11.71
C GLY A 70 -3.15 16.13 11.49
N SER A 71 -3.65 16.09 10.25
CA SER A 71 -4.91 15.45 9.92
C SER A 71 -4.78 13.93 9.95
N THR A 72 -5.87 13.25 10.34
CA THR A 72 -5.98 11.80 10.24
C THR A 72 -6.98 11.43 9.15
N SER A 73 -6.67 10.39 8.37
CA SER A 73 -7.59 9.83 7.37
C SER A 73 -7.57 8.31 7.42
N SER A 74 -8.69 7.69 7.04
CA SER A 74 -8.84 6.24 6.98
C SER A 74 -9.63 5.81 5.75
N GLY A 75 -9.39 4.59 5.29
CA GLY A 75 -10.07 4.06 4.13
C GLY A 75 -10.01 2.55 4.00
N HIS A 76 -10.81 2.05 3.07
CA HIS A 76 -10.81 0.66 2.64
C HIS A 76 -10.10 0.55 1.29
N CYS A 77 -9.33 -0.51 1.13
CA CYS A 77 -8.58 -0.77 -0.08
C CYS A 77 -8.64 -2.25 -0.44
N VAL A 78 -8.85 -2.48 -1.72
CA VAL A 78 -8.82 -3.76 -2.37
C VAL A 78 -7.64 -3.77 -3.31
N SER A 79 -6.76 -4.75 -3.19
CA SER A 79 -5.59 -4.86 -4.04
C SER A 79 -5.52 -6.22 -4.72
N VAL A 80 -4.99 -6.24 -5.95
CA VAL A 80 -4.66 -7.45 -6.71
C VAL A 80 -3.15 -7.55 -6.83
N VAL A 81 -2.60 -8.69 -6.42
CA VAL A 81 -1.18 -9.02 -6.49
C VAL A 81 -0.83 -9.48 -7.90
N VAL A 82 0.08 -8.76 -8.55
CA VAL A 82 0.56 -9.02 -9.91
C VAL A 82 2.06 -9.31 -9.86
N ASP A 83 2.46 -10.50 -10.29
CA ASP A 83 3.86 -10.84 -10.49
C ASP A 83 4.36 -10.21 -11.80
N LEU A 84 5.41 -9.38 -11.71
CA LEU A 84 6.03 -8.74 -12.86
C LEU A 84 7.07 -9.66 -13.54
N PRO A 85 7.31 -9.51 -14.85
CA PRO A 85 8.28 -10.33 -15.59
C PRO A 85 9.74 -10.22 -15.09
N ASP A 86 10.06 -9.15 -14.36
CA ASP A 86 11.37 -8.89 -13.77
C ASP A 86 11.52 -9.50 -12.35
N GLY A 87 10.52 -10.25 -11.88
CA GLY A 87 10.50 -10.91 -10.58
C GLY A 87 10.04 -10.04 -9.42
N ARG A 88 9.66 -8.78 -9.69
CA ARG A 88 9.05 -7.88 -8.69
C ARG A 88 7.58 -8.17 -8.51
N VAL A 89 7.04 -7.75 -7.36
CA VAL A 89 5.60 -7.73 -7.10
C VAL A 89 5.04 -6.34 -7.36
N ARG A 90 3.88 -6.27 -8.01
CA ARG A 90 3.06 -5.07 -8.15
C ARG A 90 1.71 -5.31 -7.49
N LEU A 91 1.17 -4.27 -6.88
CA LEU A 91 -0.18 -4.25 -6.33
C LEU A 91 -1.02 -3.25 -7.11
N ASP A 92 -2.10 -3.74 -7.71
CA ASP A 92 -3.13 -2.92 -8.35
C ASP A 92 -4.23 -2.64 -7.34
N GLU A 93 -4.32 -1.40 -6.88
CA GLU A 93 -5.15 -1.00 -5.75
C GLU A 93 -6.35 -0.20 -6.21
N THR A 94 -7.50 -0.49 -5.60
CA THR A 94 -8.70 0.34 -5.64
C THR A 94 -9.06 0.69 -4.21
N TRP A 95 -9.10 1.97 -3.89
CA TRP A 95 -9.34 2.45 -2.53
C TRP A 95 -10.49 3.44 -2.48
N GLU A 96 -11.12 3.51 -1.33
CA GLU A 96 -12.11 4.51 -0.97
C GLU A 96 -11.81 5.06 0.43
N TRP A 97 -12.06 6.35 0.61
CA TRP A 97 -12.01 6.96 1.92
C TRP A 97 -13.24 6.56 2.73
N GLU A 98 -13.04 6.06 3.93
CA GLU A 98 -14.12 5.85 4.91
C GLU A 98 -14.30 7.11 5.78
N SER A 99 -13.24 7.92 5.93
CA SER A 99 -13.27 9.15 6.74
C SER A 99 -13.76 10.40 6.01
N ARG A 100 -13.88 10.36 4.67
CA ARG A 100 -14.32 11.48 3.82
C ARG A 100 -14.83 10.97 2.46
N PRO A 101 -15.51 11.78 1.64
CA PRO A 101 -15.84 11.38 0.28
C PRO A 101 -14.58 11.27 -0.60
N GLY A 102 -14.57 10.27 -1.48
CA GLY A 102 -13.57 10.11 -2.52
C GLY A 102 -13.02 8.70 -2.58
N GLY A 103 -12.53 8.34 -3.76
CA GLY A 103 -11.91 7.04 -4.04
C GLY A 103 -11.02 7.16 -5.26
N GLY A 104 -10.28 6.11 -5.55
CA GLY A 104 -9.39 6.08 -6.68
C GLY A 104 -8.72 4.73 -6.86
N THR A 105 -7.81 4.69 -7.81
CA THR A 105 -6.92 3.55 -8.02
C THR A 105 -5.48 3.99 -7.85
N SER A 106 -4.64 3.09 -7.36
CA SER A 106 -3.21 3.30 -7.22
C SER A 106 -2.46 2.05 -7.64
N VAL A 107 -1.17 2.22 -7.93
CA VAL A 107 -0.26 1.13 -8.22
C VAL A 107 0.96 1.30 -7.36
N VAL A 108 1.28 0.29 -6.56
CA VAL A 108 2.54 0.23 -5.81
C VAL A 108 3.37 -0.95 -6.31
N GLU A 109 4.66 -0.71 -6.50
CA GLU A 109 5.61 -1.72 -6.96
C GLU A 109 6.64 -1.99 -5.89
N GLN A 110 7.08 -3.25 -5.82
CA GLN A 110 8.22 -3.66 -5.04
C GLN A 110 9.45 -2.85 -5.45
N LEU A 111 10.14 -2.32 -4.45
CA LEU A 111 11.46 -1.75 -4.62
C LEU A 111 12.47 -2.87 -4.70
N THR A 112 13.31 -2.84 -5.73
CA THR A 112 14.51 -3.67 -5.77
C THR A 112 15.58 -3.05 -4.88
N GLU A 113 16.17 -3.83 -3.99
CA GLU A 113 17.39 -3.46 -3.28
C GLU A 113 18.57 -3.45 -4.27
N HIS A 114 18.62 -2.49 -5.19
CA HIS A 114 19.80 -2.24 -6.01
C HIS A 114 19.98 -0.74 -6.22
N GLY A 115 20.69 -0.14 -5.26
CA GLY A 115 21.19 1.22 -5.32
C GLY A 115 22.24 1.44 -4.24
N HIS A 116 23.29 0.63 -4.27
CA HIS A 116 24.59 1.00 -3.68
C HIS A 116 25.28 2.01 -4.61
#